data_AF-A0A0V1LQV2-F1
#
_entry.id   AF-A0A0V1LQV2-F1
#
_cell.length_a   1.000
_cell.length_b   1.000
_cell.length_c   1.000
_cell.angle_alpha   90.00
_cell.angle_beta   90.00
_cell.angle_gamma   90.00
#
_symmetry.space_group_name_H-M   'P 1'
#
loop_
_entity.id
_entity.type
_entity.pdbx_description
1 polymer ?
#
loop_
_entity_poly.entity_id
_entity_poly.type
_entity_poly.pdbx_seq_one_letter_code
_entity_poly.pdbx_strand_id
1 'polypeptide(L)'
;MSQSTDQANCAQLIVYARFIANNTIEEELLFSEPLKTTTNGADVFQAVSQFFEVNGLMWEKLVGVCTDGAPAMLGSRSGFVKMVKSKNPSIFAMHCVIYRQALVAKTLPDDLRDDLNFAVEVVNYVKSSALNARLFAALCESLNADHMALLYHTEVRWLSIGNILGLIYELREAVAEFLEQRGRRTMCRAFKSEYFQLSLAYLADIFEALNLKLQGANANVMAHYDIVQSFIAKISLWLKQVERGNLTWISRLNELFSDKCISENLKRKI
;
A
#
# COMPACT_ATOMS: atom_id res chain seq x y z
N MET A 1 1.86 -10.61 -11.95
CA MET A 1 2.78 -9.83 -12.79
C MET A 1 2.91 -8.45 -12.20
N SER A 2 4.13 -7.97 -12.02
CA SER A 2 4.39 -6.60 -11.59
C SER A 2 5.24 -5.90 -12.64
N GLN A 3 4.84 -4.69 -12.99
CA GLN A 3 5.66 -3.79 -13.77
C GLN A 3 6.19 -2.71 -12.84
N SER A 4 7.50 -2.52 -12.81
CA SER A 4 8.15 -1.50 -11.98
C SER A 4 9.18 -0.74 -12.79
N THR A 5 9.36 0.55 -12.49
CA THR A 5 10.43 1.36 -13.08
C THR A 5 11.67 1.25 -12.20
N ASP A 6 12.80 0.86 -12.76
CA ASP A 6 14.07 0.79 -12.03
C ASP A 6 14.73 2.18 -11.89
N GLN A 7 15.85 2.24 -11.15
CA GLN A 7 16.58 3.48 -10.88
C GLN A 7 17.16 4.14 -12.16
N ALA A 8 17.25 3.39 -13.26
CA ALA A 8 17.69 3.89 -14.57
C ALA A 8 16.51 4.30 -15.47
N ASN A 9 15.29 4.36 -14.92
CA ASN A 9 14.04 4.67 -15.63
C ASN A 9 13.63 3.62 -16.68
N CYS A 10 14.16 2.40 -16.58
CA CYS A 10 13.78 1.28 -17.44
C CYS A 10 12.59 0.54 -16.83
N ALA A 11 11.57 0.26 -17.65
CA ALA A 11 10.45 -0.55 -17.23
C ALA A 11 10.88 -2.02 -17.15
N GLN A 12 10.80 -2.60 -15.95
CA GLN A 12 11.08 -4.02 -15.71
C GLN A 12 9.76 -4.79 -15.62
N LEU A 13 9.68 -5.89 -16.36
CA LEU A 13 8.60 -6.85 -16.27
C LEU A 13 9.06 -8.03 -15.41
N ILE A 14 8.37 -8.23 -14.28
CA ILE A 14 8.63 -9.36 -13.38
C ILE A 14 7.41 -10.28 -13.38
N VAL A 15 7.64 -11.55 -13.70
CA VAL A 15 6.61 -12.57 -13.81
C VAL A 15 6.90 -13.71 -12.84
N TYR A 16 5.95 -14.00 -11.97
CA TYR A 16 5.96 -15.17 -11.09
C TYR A 16 4.95 -16.20 -11.61
N ALA A 17 5.34 -17.47 -11.59
CA ALA A 17 4.44 -18.60 -11.74
C ALA A 17 3.99 -19.08 -10.37
N ARG A 18 2.70 -19.41 -10.26
CA ARG A 18 2.18 -20.17 -9.13
C ARG A 18 1.55 -21.44 -9.66
N PHE A 19 1.97 -22.59 -9.16
CA PHE A 19 1.55 -23.90 -9.65
C PHE A 19 1.40 -24.90 -8.51
N ILE A 20 0.80 -26.06 -8.81
CA ILE A 20 0.66 -27.15 -7.84
C ILE A 20 1.72 -28.19 -8.14
N ALA A 21 2.57 -28.47 -7.16
CA ALA A 21 3.53 -29.58 -7.18
C ALA A 21 3.40 -30.35 -5.87
N ASN A 22 3.37 -31.68 -5.90
CA ASN A 22 3.29 -32.51 -4.69
C ASN A 22 2.13 -32.12 -3.71
N ASN A 23 0.98 -31.70 -4.25
CA ASN A 23 -0.17 -31.19 -3.49
C ASN A 23 0.09 -29.90 -2.68
N THR A 24 1.21 -29.22 -2.91
CA THR A 24 1.51 -27.88 -2.37
C THR A 24 1.44 -26.83 -3.46
N ILE A 25 1.11 -25.61 -3.07
CA ILE A 25 1.16 -24.44 -3.95
C ILE A 25 2.59 -23.91 -3.88
N GLU A 26 3.28 -23.95 -5.01
CA GLU A 26 4.62 -23.40 -5.16
C GLU A 26 4.54 -22.07 -5.93
N GLU A 27 5.44 -21.15 -5.59
CA GLU A 27 5.61 -19.87 -6.28
C GLU A 27 7.06 -19.69 -6.69
N GLU A 28 7.30 -19.47 -7.98
CA GLU A 28 8.64 -19.31 -8.55
C GLU A 28 8.70 -18.08 -9.45
N LEU A 29 9.86 -17.42 -9.46
CA LEU A 29 10.15 -16.37 -10.43
C LEU A 29 10.36 -17.02 -11.81
N LEU A 30 9.48 -16.73 -12.76
CA LEU A 30 9.65 -17.19 -14.15
C LEU A 30 10.78 -16.41 -14.82
N PHE A 31 10.66 -15.08 -14.83
CA PHE A 31 11.68 -14.19 -15.38
C PHE A 31 11.52 -12.75 -14.89
N SER A 32 12.59 -11.98 -15.05
CA SER A 32 12.65 -10.54 -14.86
C SER A 32 13.40 -9.93 -16.03
N GLU A 33 12.70 -9.19 -16.90
CA GLU A 33 13.30 -8.63 -18.12
C GLU A 33 12.89 -7.17 -18.35
N PRO A 34 13.80 -6.33 -18.89
CA PRO A 34 13.46 -4.96 -19.27
C PRO A 34 12.60 -4.93 -20.53
N LEU A 35 11.53 -4.14 -20.48
CA LEU A 35 10.75 -3.76 -21.67
C LEU A 35 11.48 -2.62 -22.38
N LYS A 36 12.10 -2.94 -23.53
CA LYS A 36 13.08 -2.07 -24.22
C LYS A 36 12.47 -0.84 -24.90
N THR A 37 11.21 -0.89 -25.30
CA THR A 37 10.57 0.12 -26.15
C THR A 37 9.41 0.79 -25.45
N THR A 38 8.32 0.07 -25.23
CA THR A 38 7.14 0.59 -24.53
C THR A 38 6.66 -0.40 -23.48
N THR A 39 5.61 -0.02 -22.77
CA THR A 39 5.01 -0.79 -21.68
C THR A 39 3.59 -1.20 -22.01
N ASN A 40 3.27 -1.29 -23.30
CA ASN A 40 1.94 -1.65 -23.76
C ASN A 40 1.69 -3.17 -23.57
N GLY A 41 0.43 -3.58 -23.67
CA GLY A 41 0.05 -4.98 -23.46
C GLY A 41 0.70 -5.95 -24.44
N ALA A 42 1.03 -5.52 -25.65
CA ALA A 42 1.63 -6.36 -26.69
C ALA A 42 3.09 -6.66 -26.38
N ASP A 43 3.84 -5.68 -25.88
CA ASP A 43 5.23 -5.87 -25.44
C ASP A 43 5.30 -6.88 -24.29
N VAL A 44 4.38 -6.74 -23.31
CA VAL A 44 4.24 -7.71 -22.20
C VAL A 44 3.88 -9.10 -22.71
N PHE A 45 2.91 -9.19 -23.65
CA PHE A 45 2.49 -10.46 -24.23
C PHE A 45 3.61 -11.14 -25.01
N GLN A 46 4.40 -10.38 -25.76
CA GLN A 46 5.54 -10.88 -26.51
C GLN A 46 6.60 -11.46 -25.59
N ALA A 47 6.98 -10.75 -24.51
CA ALA A 47 7.94 -11.25 -23.54
C ALA A 47 7.50 -12.59 -22.90
N VAL A 48 6.23 -12.67 -22.47
CA VAL A 48 5.67 -13.91 -21.91
C VAL A 48 5.59 -15.02 -22.97
N SER A 49 5.20 -14.70 -24.20
CA SER A 49 5.11 -15.69 -25.30
C SER A 49 6.47 -16.26 -25.65
N GLN A 50 7.49 -15.41 -25.75
CA GLN A 50 8.87 -15.84 -26.01
C GLN A 50 9.37 -16.76 -24.89
N PHE A 51 9.09 -16.41 -23.63
CA PHE A 51 9.42 -17.29 -22.51
C PHE A 51 8.72 -18.65 -22.61
N PHE A 52 7.43 -18.67 -22.95
CA PHE A 52 6.66 -19.91 -23.10
C PHE A 52 7.23 -20.77 -24.23
N GLU A 53 7.56 -20.17 -25.38
CA GLU A 53 8.13 -20.87 -26.53
C GLU A 53 9.50 -21.47 -26.20
N VAL A 54 10.41 -20.68 -25.62
CA VAL A 54 11.77 -21.13 -25.26
C VAL A 54 11.75 -22.28 -24.25
N ASN A 55 10.80 -22.26 -23.30
CA ASN A 55 10.70 -23.25 -22.24
C ASN A 55 9.68 -24.37 -22.54
N GLY A 56 9.08 -24.39 -23.73
CA GLY A 56 8.09 -25.40 -24.11
C GLY A 56 6.83 -25.41 -23.23
N LEU A 57 6.44 -24.27 -22.67
CA LEU A 57 5.24 -24.12 -21.85
C LEU A 57 4.00 -24.00 -22.74
N MET A 58 2.94 -24.72 -22.34
CA MET A 58 1.67 -24.76 -23.07
C MET A 58 0.68 -23.76 -22.48
N TRP A 59 0.10 -22.90 -23.34
CA TRP A 59 -0.91 -21.93 -22.96
C TRP A 59 -2.18 -22.59 -22.41
N GLU A 60 -2.49 -23.80 -22.85
CA GLU A 60 -3.63 -24.61 -22.42
C GLU A 60 -3.53 -25.00 -20.94
N LYS A 61 -2.30 -25.10 -20.41
CA LYS A 61 -2.06 -25.39 -18.98
C LYS A 61 -2.12 -24.14 -18.10
N LEU A 62 -2.15 -22.94 -18.69
CA LEU A 62 -2.24 -21.69 -17.94
C LEU A 62 -3.68 -21.48 -17.45
N VAL A 63 -3.90 -21.64 -16.14
CA VAL A 63 -5.23 -21.55 -15.52
C VAL A 63 -5.67 -20.11 -15.22
N GLY A 64 -4.71 -19.21 -14.98
CA GLY A 64 -5.03 -17.84 -14.62
C GLY A 64 -3.88 -16.86 -14.74
N VAL A 65 -4.21 -15.58 -14.85
CA VAL A 65 -3.26 -14.46 -14.82
C VAL A 65 -3.72 -13.42 -13.81
N CYS A 66 -2.76 -12.91 -13.02
CA CYS A 66 -2.95 -11.80 -12.08
C CYS A 66 -2.12 -10.60 -12.52
N THR A 67 -2.77 -9.47 -12.79
CA THR A 67 -2.13 -8.23 -13.26
C THR A 67 -2.49 -7.05 -12.38
N ASP A 68 -1.69 -5.98 -12.42
CA ASP A 68 -1.93 -4.74 -11.67
C ASP A 68 -3.17 -3.96 -12.11
N GLY A 69 -3.83 -4.35 -13.21
CA GLY A 69 -5.02 -3.69 -13.70
C GLY A 69 -4.79 -2.49 -14.59
N ALA A 70 -3.54 -2.15 -14.92
CA ALA A 70 -3.23 -1.05 -15.80
C ALA A 70 -3.93 -1.20 -17.17
N PRO A 71 -4.22 -0.11 -17.90
CA PRO A 71 -4.81 -0.18 -19.23
C PRO A 71 -4.05 -1.09 -20.20
N ALA A 72 -2.71 -1.14 -20.09
CA ALA A 72 -1.86 -2.07 -20.84
C ALA A 72 -2.15 -3.55 -20.53
N MET A 73 -2.60 -3.85 -19.30
CA MET A 73 -2.89 -5.21 -18.88
C MET A 73 -4.34 -5.63 -19.18
N LEU A 74 -5.32 -4.78 -18.84
CA LEU A 74 -6.75 -5.10 -18.91
C LEU A 74 -7.50 -4.46 -20.08
N GLY A 75 -6.84 -3.69 -20.95
CA GLY A 75 -7.45 -3.03 -22.09
C GLY A 75 -8.25 -3.99 -22.98
N SER A 76 -9.49 -3.63 -23.32
CA SER A 76 -10.40 -4.49 -24.08
C SER A 76 -9.96 -4.72 -25.53
N ARG A 77 -9.19 -3.80 -26.10
CA ARG A 77 -8.70 -3.84 -27.49
C ARG A 77 -7.28 -4.37 -27.61
N SER A 78 -6.37 -3.92 -26.74
CA SER A 78 -4.92 -4.15 -26.85
C SER A 78 -4.27 -4.58 -25.53
N GLY A 79 -5.06 -4.96 -24.52
CA GLY A 79 -4.52 -5.37 -23.22
C GLY A 79 -3.88 -6.76 -23.25
N PHE A 80 -2.84 -6.96 -22.44
CA PHE A 80 -2.18 -8.26 -22.25
C PHE A 80 -3.18 -9.41 -22.04
N VAL A 81 -4.15 -9.23 -21.12
CA VAL A 81 -5.15 -10.25 -20.82
C VAL A 81 -5.99 -10.62 -22.03
N LYS A 82 -6.28 -9.66 -22.93
CA LYS A 82 -7.03 -9.93 -24.17
C LYS A 82 -6.24 -10.85 -25.10
N MET A 83 -4.93 -10.66 -25.20
CA MET A 83 -4.04 -11.50 -26.01
C MET A 83 -3.81 -12.87 -25.37
N VAL A 84 -3.66 -12.97 -24.05
CA VAL A 84 -3.61 -14.28 -23.39
C VAL A 84 -4.91 -15.07 -23.61
N LYS A 85 -6.07 -14.39 -23.55
CA LYS A 85 -7.36 -15.02 -23.86
C LYS A 85 -7.52 -15.49 -25.30
N SER A 86 -6.75 -14.96 -26.26
CA SER A 86 -6.76 -15.51 -27.63
C SER A 86 -5.96 -16.81 -27.75
N LYS A 87 -4.98 -17.03 -26.86
CA LYS A 87 -4.24 -18.30 -26.74
C LYS A 87 -5.01 -19.34 -25.92
N ASN A 88 -5.65 -18.92 -24.83
CA ASN A 88 -6.48 -19.77 -23.99
C ASN A 88 -7.76 -19.03 -23.55
N PRO A 89 -8.91 -19.24 -24.23
CA PRO A 89 -10.16 -18.55 -23.91
C PRO A 89 -10.71 -18.84 -22.51
N SER A 90 -10.35 -19.99 -21.93
CA SER A 90 -10.84 -20.46 -20.62
C SER A 90 -10.10 -19.84 -19.44
N ILE A 91 -9.04 -19.07 -19.68
CA ILE A 91 -8.22 -18.51 -18.63
C ILE A 91 -8.97 -17.50 -17.75
N PHE A 92 -8.79 -17.62 -16.44
CA PHE A 92 -9.27 -16.62 -15.49
C PHE A 92 -8.29 -15.45 -15.38
N ALA A 93 -8.80 -14.22 -15.54
CA ALA A 93 -8.00 -13.02 -15.36
C ALA A 93 -8.45 -12.31 -14.09
N MET A 94 -7.51 -12.09 -13.17
CA MET A 94 -7.74 -11.38 -11.93
C MET A 94 -6.92 -10.10 -11.89
N HIS A 95 -7.53 -9.09 -11.29
CA HIS A 95 -6.85 -7.85 -10.95
C HIS A 95 -6.23 -8.02 -9.56
N CYS A 96 -4.98 -7.61 -9.41
CA CYS A 96 -4.22 -7.71 -8.18
C CYS A 96 -4.98 -7.02 -7.02
N VAL A 97 -5.21 -7.76 -5.94
CA VAL A 97 -5.97 -7.27 -4.77
C VAL A 97 -5.25 -6.09 -4.11
N ILE A 98 -3.93 -6.14 -4.08
CA ILE A 98 -3.07 -5.07 -3.55
C ILE A 98 -3.28 -3.76 -4.33
N TYR A 99 -3.32 -3.84 -5.67
CA TYR A 99 -3.57 -2.63 -6.46
C TYR A 99 -5.02 -2.14 -6.27
N ARG A 100 -6.00 -3.03 -6.10
CA ARG A 100 -7.37 -2.61 -5.76
C ARG A 100 -7.44 -1.88 -4.44
N GLN A 101 -6.70 -2.34 -3.43
CA GLN A 101 -6.62 -1.65 -2.14
C GLN A 101 -6.08 -0.23 -2.30
N ALA A 102 -5.02 -0.05 -3.09
CA ALA A 102 -4.47 1.27 -3.41
C ALA A 102 -5.49 2.18 -4.11
N LEU A 103 -6.31 1.61 -5.01
CA LEU A 103 -7.39 2.35 -5.66
C LEU A 103 -8.52 2.73 -4.68
N VAL A 104 -8.90 1.84 -3.76
CA VAL A 104 -9.94 2.13 -2.75
C VAL A 104 -9.53 3.30 -1.86
N ALA A 105 -8.26 3.43 -1.51
CA ALA A 105 -7.82 4.58 -0.73
C ALA A 105 -7.99 5.92 -1.46
N LYS A 106 -8.06 5.92 -2.79
CA LYS A 106 -8.39 7.14 -3.56
C LYS A 106 -9.84 7.58 -3.37
N THR A 107 -10.70 6.71 -2.83
CA THR A 107 -12.10 7.02 -2.49
C THR A 107 -12.28 7.51 -1.06
N LEU A 108 -11.18 7.78 -0.34
CA LEU A 108 -11.26 8.48 0.95
C LEU A 108 -11.92 9.85 0.76
N PRO A 109 -12.66 10.34 1.78
CA PRO A 109 -13.09 11.73 1.83
C PRO A 109 -11.92 12.70 1.61
N ASP A 110 -12.17 13.84 0.98
CA ASP A 110 -11.12 14.78 0.57
C ASP A 110 -10.23 15.18 1.74
N ASP A 111 -10.81 15.53 2.89
CA ASP A 111 -10.07 15.90 4.10
C ASP A 111 -9.09 14.82 4.57
N LEU A 112 -9.52 13.55 4.63
CA LEU A 112 -8.68 12.42 5.03
C LEU A 112 -7.62 12.08 3.99
N ARG A 113 -7.94 12.24 2.71
CA ARG A 113 -6.99 12.03 1.61
C ARG A 113 -5.90 13.09 1.65
N ASP A 114 -6.24 14.33 1.94
CA ASP A 114 -5.28 15.43 2.05
C ASP A 114 -4.37 15.23 3.27
N ASP A 115 -4.92 14.82 4.41
CA ASP A 115 -4.12 14.47 5.60
C ASP A 115 -3.18 13.28 5.35
N LEU A 116 -3.65 12.25 4.63
CA LEU A 116 -2.84 11.11 4.21
C LEU A 116 -1.67 11.53 3.32
N ASN A 117 -1.96 12.32 2.29
CA ASN A 117 -0.94 12.82 1.35
C ASN A 117 0.07 13.72 2.06
N PHE A 118 -0.40 14.55 2.98
CA PHE A 118 0.45 15.41 3.79
C PHE A 118 1.38 14.59 4.71
N ALA A 119 0.89 13.53 5.36
CA ALA A 119 1.74 12.63 6.13
C ALA A 119 2.85 11.99 5.26
N VAL A 120 2.50 11.54 4.04
CA VAL A 120 3.47 11.01 3.07
C VAL A 120 4.48 12.07 2.63
N GLU A 121 4.04 13.30 2.41
CA GLU A 121 4.92 14.43 2.06
C GLU A 121 5.97 14.66 3.15
N VAL A 122 5.58 14.66 4.43
CA VAL A 122 6.50 14.85 5.56
C VAL A 122 7.53 13.72 5.64
N VAL A 123 7.10 12.46 5.48
CA VAL A 123 8.02 11.31 5.45
C VAL A 123 9.03 11.45 4.31
N ASN A 124 8.54 11.81 3.12
CA ASN A 124 9.39 12.01 1.95
C ASN A 124 10.38 13.16 2.17
N TYR A 125 9.97 14.25 2.81
CA TYR A 125 10.86 15.34 3.17
C TYR A 125 11.98 14.90 4.12
N VAL A 126 11.64 14.17 5.20
CA VAL A 126 12.63 13.64 6.16
C VAL A 126 13.60 12.69 5.45
N LYS A 127 13.12 11.90 4.50
CA LYS A 127 13.91 10.91 3.77
C LYS A 127 14.60 11.41 2.51
N SER A 128 14.25 12.60 2.03
CA SER A 128 14.76 13.18 0.78
C SER A 128 16.28 13.31 0.72
N SER A 129 16.96 13.35 1.87
CA SER A 129 18.42 13.37 1.92
C SER A 129 18.97 12.50 3.05
N ALA A 130 20.14 11.91 2.81
CA ALA A 130 20.89 11.15 3.81
C ALA A 130 21.25 12.01 5.04
N LEU A 131 21.39 13.33 4.87
CA LEU A 131 21.61 14.26 5.97
C LEU A 131 20.37 14.39 6.85
N ASN A 132 19.18 14.58 6.24
CA ASN A 132 17.93 14.66 7.00
C ASN A 132 17.64 13.36 7.74
N ALA A 133 17.84 12.21 7.08
CA ALA A 133 17.64 10.90 7.70
C ALA A 133 18.55 10.70 8.93
N ARG A 134 19.84 11.05 8.84
CA ARG A 134 20.78 10.95 9.98
C ARG A 134 20.43 11.91 11.12
N LEU A 135 20.06 13.15 10.80
CA LEU A 135 19.71 14.14 11.82
C LEU A 135 18.38 13.81 12.51
N PHE A 136 17.42 13.26 11.77
CA PHE A 136 16.19 12.74 12.36
C PHE A 136 16.46 11.55 13.28
N ALA A 137 17.33 10.62 12.88
CA ALA A 137 17.71 9.48 13.72
C ALA A 137 18.38 9.92 15.03
N ALA A 138 19.33 10.87 14.96
CA ALA A 138 19.97 11.43 16.15
C ALA A 138 18.96 12.13 17.08
N LEU A 139 17.96 12.82 16.50
CA LEU A 139 16.88 13.42 17.28
C LEU A 139 16.03 12.36 17.98
N CYS A 140 15.64 11.29 17.28
CA CYS A 140 14.87 10.18 17.86
C CYS A 140 15.63 9.53 19.03
N GLU A 141 16.94 9.35 18.88
CA GLU A 141 17.81 8.83 19.95
C GLU A 141 17.83 9.76 21.16
N SER A 142 17.93 11.08 20.94
CA SER A 142 17.92 12.06 22.03
C SER A 142 16.57 12.15 22.77
N LEU A 143 15.47 11.77 22.11
CA LEU A 143 14.13 11.73 22.68
C LEU A 143 13.77 10.36 23.27
N ASN A 144 14.71 9.41 23.31
CA ASN A 144 14.47 8.02 23.73
C ASN A 144 13.28 7.37 23.00
N ALA A 145 13.11 7.65 21.71
CA ALA A 145 12.06 7.03 20.92
C ALA A 145 12.35 5.54 20.70
N ASP A 146 11.31 4.71 20.64
CA ASP A 146 11.47 3.26 20.35
C ASP A 146 11.96 2.98 18.92
N HIS A 147 11.77 3.94 18.02
CA HIS A 147 12.17 3.84 16.63
C HIS A 147 13.08 5.00 16.21
N MET A 148 14.15 4.67 15.46
CA MET A 148 15.19 5.64 15.07
C MET A 148 15.07 6.12 13.63
N ALA A 149 14.08 5.66 12.87
CA ALA A 149 13.93 6.04 11.48
C ALA A 149 12.50 5.83 10.99
N LEU A 150 12.00 6.76 10.17
CA LEU A 150 10.78 6.56 9.38
C LEU A 150 11.02 5.51 8.26
N LEU A 151 9.97 4.96 7.67
CA LEU A 151 10.06 4.13 6.46
C LEU A 151 9.94 5.01 5.21
N TYR A 152 10.72 4.74 4.15
CA TYR A 152 10.61 5.51 2.90
C TYR A 152 9.38 5.07 2.10
N HIS A 153 8.57 6.02 1.64
CA HIS A 153 7.45 5.76 0.75
C HIS A 153 7.83 6.11 -0.70
N THR A 154 7.52 5.21 -1.64
CA THR A 154 7.42 5.53 -3.07
C THR A 154 6.02 5.16 -3.54
N GLU A 155 5.50 5.78 -4.60
CA GLU A 155 4.17 5.45 -5.15
C GLU A 155 4.00 3.94 -5.47
N VAL A 156 5.11 3.25 -5.73
CA VAL A 156 5.17 1.81 -6.02
C VAL A 156 4.98 0.95 -4.76
N ARG A 157 5.07 1.52 -3.55
CA ARG A 157 5.01 0.83 -2.26
C ARG A 157 3.81 1.25 -1.39
N TRP A 158 2.63 1.35 -2.01
CA TRP A 158 1.36 1.51 -1.29
C TRP A 158 1.17 0.48 -0.16
N LEU A 159 1.70 -0.73 -0.36
CA LEU A 159 1.73 -1.81 0.62
C LEU A 159 2.32 -1.41 1.98
N SER A 160 3.20 -0.42 2.07
CA SER A 160 3.77 0.01 3.35
C SER A 160 3.04 1.18 4.00
N ILE A 161 1.94 1.69 3.43
CA ILE A 161 1.34 2.93 3.91
C ILE A 161 0.83 2.83 5.36
N GLY A 162 0.23 1.70 5.75
CA GLY A 162 -0.14 1.46 7.15
C GLY A 162 1.04 1.48 8.12
N ASN A 163 2.16 0.85 7.73
CA ASN A 163 3.37 0.86 8.56
C ASN A 163 3.98 2.27 8.66
N ILE A 164 3.93 3.04 7.56
CA ILE A 164 4.40 4.43 7.55
C ILE A 164 3.53 5.29 8.46
N LEU A 165 2.20 5.14 8.39
CA LEU A 165 1.25 5.88 9.22
C LEU A 165 1.38 5.53 10.71
N GLY A 166 1.55 4.25 11.05
CA GLY A 166 1.83 3.83 12.43
C GLY A 166 3.11 4.47 12.97
N LEU A 167 4.19 4.40 12.19
CA LEU A 167 5.50 4.88 12.61
C LEU A 167 5.60 6.41 12.70
N ILE A 168 4.98 7.14 11.76
CA ILE A 168 4.93 8.60 11.82
C ILE A 168 4.03 9.08 12.96
N TYR A 169 3.00 8.31 13.32
CA TYR A 169 2.16 8.59 14.49
C TYR A 169 2.95 8.40 15.80
N GLU A 170 3.69 7.31 15.94
CA GLU A 170 4.55 7.05 17.10
C GLU A 170 5.63 8.13 17.24
N LEU A 171 6.26 8.52 16.14
CA LEU A 171 7.32 9.53 16.11
C LEU A 171 6.80 10.97 15.96
N ARG A 172 5.49 11.21 16.11
CA ARG A 172 4.85 12.52 15.80
C ARG A 172 5.50 13.70 16.51
N GLU A 173 5.96 13.52 17.75
CA GLU A 173 6.64 14.56 18.53
C GLU A 173 8.04 14.85 17.98
N ALA A 174 8.84 13.81 17.71
CA ALA A 174 10.14 13.94 17.07
C ALA A 174 10.02 14.55 15.67
N VAL A 175 8.97 14.22 14.92
CA VAL A 175 8.67 14.81 13.61
C VAL A 175 8.36 16.30 13.74
N ALA A 176 7.50 16.69 14.69
CA ALA A 176 7.17 18.10 14.92
C ALA A 176 8.42 18.93 15.28
N GLU A 177 9.28 18.40 16.17
CA GLU A 177 10.53 19.02 16.59
C GLU A 177 11.54 19.11 15.42
N PHE A 178 11.71 18.03 14.65
CA PHE A 178 12.56 18.05 13.47
C PHE A 178 12.13 19.10 12.46
N LEU A 179 10.83 19.18 12.18
CA LEU A 179 10.27 20.17 11.25
C LEU A 179 10.49 21.61 11.76
N GLU A 180 10.40 21.82 13.06
CA GLU A 180 10.69 23.11 13.70
C GLU A 180 12.17 23.51 13.52
N GLN A 181 13.10 22.61 13.82
CA GLN A 181 14.55 22.81 13.63
C GLN A 181 14.93 23.08 12.17
N ARG A 182 14.17 22.52 11.21
CA ARG A 182 14.35 22.77 9.77
C ARG A 182 13.60 23.99 9.23
N GLY A 183 12.92 24.74 10.10
CA GLY A 183 12.15 25.93 9.71
C GLY A 183 10.87 25.63 8.93
N ARG A 184 10.39 24.37 8.91
CA ARG A 184 9.13 23.95 8.27
C ARG A 184 7.93 24.23 9.19
N ARG A 185 7.72 25.51 9.49
CA ARG A 185 6.74 25.98 10.49
C ARG A 185 5.31 25.56 10.18
N THR A 186 4.89 25.56 8.92
CA THR A 186 3.54 25.13 8.50
C THR A 186 3.33 23.65 8.80
N MET A 187 4.30 22.80 8.41
CA MET A 187 4.23 21.36 8.66
C MET A 187 4.27 21.05 10.15
N CYS A 188 5.17 21.69 10.89
CA CYS A 188 5.26 21.57 12.35
C CYS A 188 3.93 21.92 13.04
N ARG A 189 3.28 23.03 12.64
CA ARG A 189 1.97 23.44 13.19
C ARG A 189 0.89 22.40 12.94
N ALA A 190 0.87 21.75 11.77
CA ALA A 190 -0.08 20.68 11.49
C ALA A 190 0.10 19.51 12.48
N PHE A 191 1.33 19.04 12.70
CA PHE A 191 1.63 17.98 13.68
C PHE A 191 1.30 18.35 15.14
N LYS A 192 1.29 19.65 15.46
CA LYS A 192 0.86 20.15 16.78
C LYS A 192 -0.67 20.36 16.86
N SER A 193 -1.40 20.31 15.74
CA SER A 193 -2.85 20.51 15.73
C SER A 193 -3.58 19.26 16.20
N GLU A 194 -4.64 19.46 16.99
CA GLU A 194 -5.46 18.35 17.50
C GLU A 194 -6.15 17.58 16.38
N TYR A 195 -6.69 18.29 15.39
CA TYR A 195 -7.35 17.70 14.23
C TYR A 195 -6.43 16.72 13.48
N PHE A 196 -5.22 17.16 13.11
CA PHE A 196 -4.32 16.32 12.34
C PHE A 196 -3.81 15.13 13.15
N GLN A 197 -3.56 15.29 14.45
CA GLN A 197 -3.17 14.16 15.31
C GLN A 197 -4.24 13.07 15.35
N LEU A 198 -5.51 13.46 15.44
CA LEU A 198 -6.62 12.51 15.43
C LEU A 198 -6.83 11.87 14.06
N SER A 199 -6.76 12.66 12.99
CA SER A 199 -6.83 12.17 11.61
C SER A 199 -5.71 11.15 11.34
N LEU A 200 -4.49 11.47 11.76
CA LEU A 200 -3.33 10.59 11.62
C LEU A 200 -3.49 9.30 12.43
N ALA A 201 -3.99 9.38 13.67
CA ALA A 201 -4.28 8.20 14.49
C ALA A 201 -5.32 7.29 13.83
N TYR A 202 -6.42 7.88 13.35
CA TYR A 202 -7.48 7.15 12.65
C TYR A 202 -6.94 6.48 11.39
N LEU A 203 -6.21 7.21 10.54
CA LEU A 203 -5.59 6.66 9.33
C LEU A 203 -4.65 5.50 9.69
N ALA A 204 -3.80 5.65 10.71
CA ALA A 204 -2.90 4.58 11.15
C ALA A 204 -3.66 3.31 11.55
N ASP A 205 -4.70 3.42 12.39
CA ASP A 205 -5.48 2.27 12.86
C ASP A 205 -6.25 1.57 11.72
N ILE A 206 -6.88 2.33 10.81
CA ILE A 206 -7.62 1.76 9.67
C ILE A 206 -6.65 1.06 8.71
N PHE A 207 -5.54 1.71 8.35
CA PHE A 207 -4.61 1.15 7.38
C PHE A 207 -3.83 -0.04 7.94
N GLU A 208 -3.48 -0.05 9.23
CA GLU A 208 -2.86 -1.21 9.87
C GLU A 208 -3.79 -2.44 9.85
N ALA A 209 -5.06 -2.24 10.19
CA ALA A 209 -6.05 -3.32 10.18
C ALA A 209 -6.27 -3.95 8.78
N LEU A 210 -6.01 -3.18 7.72
CA LEU A 210 -6.15 -3.60 6.33
C LEU A 210 -4.84 -4.21 5.77
N ASN A 211 -3.69 -3.60 6.02
CA ASN A 211 -2.42 -3.97 5.37
C ASN A 211 -1.83 -5.30 5.85
N LEU A 212 -1.83 -5.56 7.16
CA LEU A 212 -1.10 -6.72 7.73
C LEU A 212 -1.68 -8.06 7.25
N LYS A 213 -2.97 -8.11 6.91
CA LYS A 213 -3.62 -9.35 6.48
C LYS A 213 -3.44 -9.65 4.99
N LEU A 214 -3.28 -8.61 4.16
CA LEU A 214 -3.16 -8.77 2.69
C LEU A 214 -1.75 -9.17 2.24
N GLN A 215 -0.77 -9.12 3.14
CA GLN A 215 0.64 -9.45 2.87
C GLN A 215 1.08 -10.83 3.37
N GLY A 216 0.14 -11.66 3.83
CA GLY A 216 0.44 -13.00 4.32
C GLY A 216 1.00 -13.92 3.23
N ALA A 217 1.98 -14.75 3.60
CA ALA A 217 2.51 -15.79 2.71
C ALA A 217 1.39 -16.76 2.27
N ASN A 218 1.46 -17.26 1.03
CA ASN A 218 0.50 -18.20 0.44
C ASN A 218 -0.96 -17.71 0.31
N ALA A 219 -1.20 -16.40 0.37
CA ALA A 219 -2.54 -15.87 0.15
C ALA A 219 -3.04 -16.14 -1.29
N ASN A 220 -4.15 -16.86 -1.42
CA ASN A 220 -4.84 -17.13 -2.68
C ASN A 220 -6.09 -16.24 -2.82
N VAL A 221 -6.80 -16.32 -3.95
CA VAL A 221 -7.97 -15.45 -4.21
C VAL A 221 -9.06 -15.60 -3.15
N MET A 222 -9.30 -16.81 -2.66
CA MET A 222 -10.30 -17.06 -1.60
C MET A 222 -9.86 -16.43 -0.28
N ALA A 223 -8.58 -16.61 0.11
CA ALA A 223 -8.03 -15.98 1.30
C ALA A 223 -8.16 -14.45 1.25
N HIS A 224 -7.84 -13.82 0.11
CA HIS A 224 -8.02 -12.38 -0.05
C HIS A 224 -9.48 -11.94 0.01
N TYR A 225 -10.40 -12.71 -0.59
CA TYR A 225 -11.83 -12.44 -0.50
C TYR A 225 -12.29 -12.47 0.97
N ASP A 226 -11.92 -13.51 1.71
CA ASP A 226 -12.27 -13.67 3.12
C ASP A 226 -11.68 -12.54 3.97
N ILE A 227 -10.44 -12.12 3.69
CA ILE A 227 -9.80 -10.97 4.36
C ILE A 227 -10.62 -9.69 4.12
N VAL A 228 -11.03 -9.42 2.88
CA VAL A 228 -11.81 -8.22 2.54
C VAL A 228 -13.19 -8.27 3.20
N GLN A 229 -13.89 -9.41 3.15
CA GLN A 229 -15.20 -9.57 3.80
C GLN A 229 -15.09 -9.42 5.33
N SER A 230 -14.06 -10.04 5.93
CA SER A 230 -13.76 -9.89 7.35
C SER A 230 -13.48 -8.44 7.72
N PHE A 231 -12.75 -7.71 6.87
CA PHE A 231 -12.49 -6.28 7.09
C PHE A 231 -13.77 -5.44 7.01
N ILE A 232 -14.63 -5.67 6.01
CA ILE A 232 -15.93 -4.97 5.89
C ILE A 232 -16.81 -5.22 7.13
N ALA A 233 -16.89 -6.47 7.58
CA ALA A 233 -17.61 -6.82 8.80
C ALA A 233 -17.00 -6.14 10.04
N LYS A 234 -15.66 -6.06 10.11
CA LYS A 234 -14.93 -5.40 11.19
C LYS A 234 -15.23 -3.90 11.23
N ILE A 235 -15.18 -3.19 10.10
CA ILE A 235 -15.54 -1.77 10.00
C ILE A 235 -17.00 -1.55 10.44
N SER A 236 -17.91 -2.43 10.01
CA SER A 236 -19.33 -2.35 10.40
C SER A 236 -19.52 -2.52 11.90
N LEU A 237 -18.72 -3.38 12.54
CA LEU A 237 -18.72 -3.55 13.99
C LEU A 237 -18.14 -2.32 14.69
N TRP A 238 -17.02 -1.80 14.21
CA TRP A 238 -16.37 -0.61 14.76
C TRP A 238 -17.29 0.60 14.72
N LEU A 239 -17.98 0.83 13.61
CA LEU A 239 -18.97 1.90 13.48
C LEU A 239 -20.03 1.81 14.60
N LYS A 240 -20.59 0.62 14.84
CA LYS A 240 -21.56 0.40 15.92
C LYS A 240 -20.99 0.60 17.32
N GLN A 241 -19.69 0.38 17.51
CA GLN A 241 -19.03 0.63 18.80
C GLN A 241 -18.78 2.14 19.00
N VAL A 242 -18.34 2.85 17.95
CA VAL A 242 -18.17 4.31 17.96
C VAL A 242 -19.49 5.01 18.27
N GLU A 243 -20.60 4.58 17.66
CA GLU A 243 -21.95 5.09 17.96
C GLU A 243 -22.36 4.92 19.44
N ARG A 244 -21.77 3.93 20.13
CA ARG A 244 -21.97 3.67 21.56
C ARG A 244 -20.92 4.35 22.45
N GLY A 245 -20.06 5.19 21.86
CA GLY A 245 -18.96 5.87 22.55
C GLY A 245 -17.77 4.96 22.88
N ASN A 246 -17.69 3.77 22.28
CA ASN A 246 -16.60 2.82 22.52
C ASN A 246 -15.57 2.85 21.37
N LEU A 247 -14.38 3.38 21.67
CA LEU A 247 -13.28 3.50 20.73
C LEU A 247 -12.20 2.44 20.90
N THR A 248 -12.36 1.44 21.78
CA THR A 248 -11.31 0.47 22.17
C THR A 248 -10.62 -0.22 20.99
N TRP A 249 -11.30 -0.33 19.85
CA TRP A 249 -10.79 -1.03 18.66
C TRP A 249 -10.04 -0.14 17.67
N ILE A 250 -10.02 1.16 17.92
CA ILE A 250 -9.25 2.18 17.21
C ILE A 250 -8.26 2.72 18.25
N SER A 251 -7.25 1.91 18.58
CA SER A 251 -6.43 2.06 19.79
C SER A 251 -5.73 3.41 19.88
N ARG A 252 -5.11 3.87 18.78
CA ARG A 252 -4.40 5.15 18.77
C ARG A 252 -5.37 6.31 18.91
N LEU A 253 -6.55 6.21 18.28
CA LEU A 253 -7.60 7.20 18.44
C LEU A 253 -8.14 7.19 19.89
N ASN A 254 -8.35 6.02 20.47
CA ASN A 254 -8.85 5.85 21.83
C ASN A 254 -7.91 6.47 22.87
N GLU A 255 -6.59 6.32 22.69
CA GLU A 255 -5.57 6.96 23.52
C GLU A 255 -5.75 8.49 23.51
N LEU A 256 -5.85 9.10 22.32
CA LEU A 256 -6.03 10.55 22.21
C LEU A 256 -7.34 11.05 22.82
N PHE A 257 -8.41 10.27 22.70
CA PHE A 257 -9.71 10.58 23.32
C PHE A 257 -9.71 10.40 24.84
N SER A 258 -8.87 9.53 25.36
CA SER A 258 -8.71 9.32 26.81
C SER A 258 -7.85 10.41 27.46
N ASP A 259 -6.85 10.92 26.72
CA ASP A 259 -5.88 11.90 27.22
C ASP A 259 -6.31 13.37 27.02
N LYS A 260 -7.30 13.65 26.15
CA LYS A 260 -7.72 15.03 25.83
C LYS A 260 -9.23 15.25 25.98
N CYS A 261 -9.60 16.42 26.48
CA CYS A 261 -10.98 16.93 26.40
C CYS A 261 -11.26 17.42 24.96
N ILE A 262 -11.40 16.47 24.03
CA ILE A 262 -11.64 16.75 22.62
C ILE A 262 -13.00 17.43 22.44
N SER A 263 -13.05 18.52 21.69
CA SER A 263 -14.32 19.22 21.42
C SER A 263 -15.32 18.32 20.70
N GLU A 264 -16.60 18.34 21.12
CA GLU A 264 -17.69 17.54 20.50
C GLU A 264 -17.82 17.76 18.98
N ASN A 265 -17.44 18.92 18.47
CA ASN A 265 -17.45 19.21 17.03
C ASN A 265 -16.37 18.42 16.28
N LEU A 266 -15.21 18.23 16.89
CA LEU A 266 -14.11 17.45 16.33
C LEU A 266 -14.43 15.95 16.36
N LYS A 267 -15.11 15.47 17.42
CA LYS A 267 -15.61 14.09 17.51
C LYS A 267 -16.62 13.70 16.43
N ARG A 268 -17.35 14.67 15.87
CA ARG A 268 -18.34 14.43 14.80
C ARG A 268 -17.74 14.47 13.39
N LYS A 269 -16.52 14.99 13.24
CA LYS A 269 -15.83 15.13 11.95
C LYS A 269 -14.91 13.95 11.62
N ILE A 270 -14.45 13.23 12.64
CA ILE A 270 -13.63 12.02 12.54
C ILE A 270 -14.54 10.82 12.73
#